data_AF-A0A661MN05-F1
#
_entry.id   AF-A0A661MN05-F1
#
_cell.length_a   1.000
_cell.length_b   1.000
_cell.length_c   1.000
_cell.angle_alpha   90.00
_cell.angle_beta   90.00
_cell.angle_gamma   90.00
#
_symmetry.space_group_name_H-M   'P 1'
#
loop_
_entity.id
_entity.type
_entity.pdbx_description
1 polymer ?
#
loop_
_entity_poly.entity_id
_entity_poly.type
_entity_poly.pdbx_seq_one_letter_code
_entity_poly.pdbx_strand_id
1 'polypeptide(L)'
;KQVDRLTSLPPAPLVLWGNHAPVEVEPRGGWIEFITKVRSRGMHVGLSTWFNDDALQRAATVVTPADYARIWRETLDHLADANLLDAVLWVDLCNEFPIGKWGKGAYPLFYDAATPENPAPAIAPWSLEAQTRVQQYLDEGIGPVREAYPELSYTYSFESVSGGNARQLDTSTLDVAEVHVWLSSDIEFNGMSGQLELLLELDENALAAHAEKAPDVYFSERDRWLSTLEGLVDDWADWATERGLPLITSEAWGPINYDDVDSIAGTSEWDWVKDVCDEGVHMAVDKGWSGICTSNFAQPHFEGMWSDVAWHQEQTARIRRGSHHVK
;
A
#
# COMPACT_ATOMS: atom_id res chain seq x y z
N LYS A 1 13.03 -4.37 -25.18
CA LYS A 1 14.35 -5.01 -24.96
C LYS A 1 14.41 -5.36 -23.48
N GLN A 2 14.69 -6.61 -23.12
CA GLN A 2 14.89 -6.97 -21.71
C GLN A 2 16.14 -6.25 -21.18
N VAL A 3 16.04 -5.74 -19.97
CA VAL A 3 17.08 -4.97 -19.29
C VAL A 3 17.35 -5.71 -17.99
N ASP A 4 18.52 -6.34 -17.90
CA ASP A 4 18.88 -7.09 -16.70
C ASP A 4 19.28 -6.15 -15.57
N ARG A 5 19.97 -5.05 -15.90
CA ARG A 5 20.43 -4.05 -14.94
C ARG A 5 19.95 -2.65 -15.30
N LEU A 6 19.46 -1.92 -14.30
CA LEU A 6 19.04 -0.53 -14.43
C LEU A 6 19.41 0.28 -13.18
N THR A 7 19.43 1.60 -13.32
CA THR A 7 19.59 2.50 -12.18
C THR A 7 18.23 2.94 -11.69
N SER A 8 17.85 2.47 -10.50
CA SER A 8 16.69 2.97 -9.76
C SER A 8 17.03 4.35 -9.20
N LEU A 9 16.14 5.32 -9.42
CA LEU A 9 16.29 6.67 -8.91
C LEU A 9 15.62 6.77 -7.53
N PRO A 10 16.14 7.62 -6.63
CA PRO A 10 15.49 7.82 -5.34
C PRO A 10 14.12 8.48 -5.54
N PRO A 11 13.11 8.15 -4.71
CA PRO A 11 11.91 8.97 -4.64
C PRO A 11 12.24 10.36 -4.07
N ALA A 12 11.22 11.19 -3.93
CA ALA A 12 11.39 12.50 -3.30
C ALA A 12 11.89 12.37 -1.84
N PRO A 13 12.63 13.35 -1.30
CA PRO A 13 13.44 13.18 -0.09
C PRO A 13 12.69 12.74 1.17
N LEU A 14 11.39 13.06 1.27
CA LEU A 14 10.54 12.73 2.42
C LEU A 14 9.71 11.45 2.23
N VAL A 15 9.98 10.69 1.15
CA VAL A 15 9.56 9.31 1.04
C VAL A 15 10.56 8.45 1.80
N LEU A 16 10.08 7.82 2.87
CA LEU A 16 10.90 7.20 3.92
C LEU A 16 11.24 5.73 3.63
N TRP A 17 10.80 5.22 2.48
CA TRP A 17 11.09 3.86 2.02
C TRP A 17 11.78 3.88 0.64
N GLY A 18 12.62 2.88 0.41
CA GLY A 18 13.38 2.71 -0.83
C GLY A 18 14.79 3.26 -0.73
N ASN A 19 15.34 3.72 -1.86
CA ASN A 19 16.72 4.19 -1.95
C ASN A 19 16.80 5.72 -1.83
N HIS A 20 17.71 6.25 -1.00
CA HIS A 20 17.93 7.72 -0.87
C HIS A 20 19.01 8.28 -1.82
N ALA A 21 19.58 7.41 -2.65
CA ALA A 21 20.51 7.76 -3.71
C ALA A 21 20.26 6.83 -4.91
N PRO A 22 20.74 7.16 -6.12
CA PRO A 22 20.64 6.24 -7.25
C PRO A 22 21.33 4.90 -6.95
N VAL A 23 20.64 3.80 -7.22
CA VAL A 23 21.14 2.43 -6.98
C VAL A 23 21.04 1.61 -8.25
N GLU A 24 22.11 0.88 -8.59
CA GLU A 24 22.04 -0.14 -9.64
C GLU A 24 21.36 -1.40 -9.10
N VAL A 25 20.33 -1.87 -9.80
CA VAL A 25 19.56 -3.04 -9.43
C VAL A 25 19.52 -4.05 -10.58
N GLU A 26 19.39 -5.32 -10.23
CA GLU A 26 19.20 -6.45 -11.17
C GLU A 26 17.89 -7.18 -10.85
N PRO A 27 16.71 -6.60 -11.18
CA PRO A 27 15.44 -7.03 -10.60
C PRO A 27 15.08 -8.48 -10.91
N ARG A 28 15.36 -8.94 -12.14
CA ARG A 28 15.02 -10.31 -12.59
C ARG A 28 15.73 -11.38 -11.77
N GLY A 29 17.04 -11.23 -11.55
CA GLY A 29 17.82 -12.18 -10.74
C GLY A 29 17.44 -12.08 -9.26
N GLY A 30 17.35 -10.86 -8.73
CA GLY A 30 16.99 -10.62 -7.33
C GLY A 30 15.63 -11.17 -6.95
N TRP A 31 14.63 -11.08 -7.83
CA TRP A 31 13.28 -11.62 -7.61
C TRP A 31 13.28 -13.14 -7.41
N ILE A 32 13.98 -13.89 -8.27
CA ILE A 32 14.08 -15.35 -8.16
C ILE A 32 14.73 -15.74 -6.84
N GLU A 33 15.83 -15.07 -6.48
CA GLU A 33 16.53 -15.32 -5.23
C GLU A 33 15.64 -15.02 -4.01
N PHE A 34 14.94 -13.89 -4.02
CA PHE A 34 14.06 -13.48 -2.93
C PHE A 34 12.89 -14.45 -2.73
N ILE A 35 12.11 -14.71 -3.78
CA ILE A 35 10.91 -15.55 -3.67
C ILE A 35 11.30 -17.00 -3.34
N THR A 36 12.43 -17.51 -3.85
CA THR A 36 12.97 -18.81 -3.43
C THR A 36 13.22 -18.87 -1.92
N LYS A 37 13.79 -17.81 -1.33
CA LYS A 37 14.02 -17.74 0.13
C LYS A 37 12.72 -17.62 0.92
N VAL A 38 11.75 -16.86 0.42
CA VAL A 38 10.41 -16.76 1.02
C VAL A 38 9.75 -18.14 1.06
N ARG A 39 9.67 -18.81 -0.09
CA ARG A 39 9.10 -20.17 -0.20
C ARG A 39 9.80 -21.18 0.69
N SER A 40 11.14 -21.15 0.77
CA SER A 40 11.90 -22.08 1.63
C SER A 40 11.59 -21.98 3.12
N ARG A 41 10.94 -20.87 3.55
CA ARG A 41 10.51 -20.60 4.93
C ARG A 41 9.01 -20.86 5.13
N GLY A 42 8.31 -21.41 4.14
CA GLY A 42 6.86 -21.63 4.20
C GLY A 42 6.05 -20.34 4.19
N MET A 43 6.62 -19.26 3.67
CA MET A 43 5.95 -17.98 3.49
C MET A 43 5.53 -17.81 2.02
N HIS A 44 4.63 -16.86 1.78
CA HIS A 44 4.16 -16.49 0.44
C HIS A 44 4.31 -14.98 0.22
N VAL A 45 4.10 -14.52 -1.01
CA VAL A 45 4.18 -13.10 -1.41
C VAL A 45 2.88 -12.63 -2.05
N GLY A 46 2.45 -11.43 -1.70
CA GLY A 46 1.62 -10.60 -2.58
C GLY A 46 2.55 -9.78 -3.47
N LEU A 47 2.23 -9.68 -4.76
CA LEU A 47 3.02 -8.88 -5.71
C LEU A 47 2.31 -7.56 -5.97
N SER A 48 3.03 -6.45 -5.92
CA SER A 48 2.54 -5.12 -6.34
C SER A 48 3.66 -4.36 -7.05
N THR A 49 3.36 -3.17 -7.54
CA THR A 49 4.32 -2.25 -8.13
C THR A 49 3.95 -0.79 -7.85
N TRP A 50 4.95 -0.02 -7.44
CA TRP A 50 4.90 1.44 -7.31
C TRP A 50 5.36 2.16 -8.59
N PHE A 51 5.83 1.43 -9.61
CA PHE A 51 6.41 2.02 -10.82
C PHE A 51 7.46 3.10 -10.51
N ASN A 52 8.41 2.76 -9.63
CA ASN A 52 9.49 3.65 -9.24
C ASN A 52 10.26 4.19 -10.44
N ASP A 53 10.74 5.44 -10.31
CA ASP A 53 11.54 6.07 -11.35
C ASP A 53 12.87 5.37 -11.55
N ASP A 54 13.26 5.26 -12.81
CA ASP A 54 14.54 4.72 -13.21
C ASP A 54 15.18 5.60 -14.29
N ALA A 55 16.48 5.43 -14.50
CA ALA A 55 17.23 6.20 -15.48
C ALA A 55 16.74 6.04 -16.94
N LEU A 56 15.90 5.04 -17.23
CA LEU A 56 15.27 4.82 -18.54
C LEU A 56 13.79 5.29 -18.58
N GLN A 57 13.28 5.87 -17.49
CA GLN A 57 11.93 6.44 -17.38
C GLN A 57 10.82 5.45 -17.78
N ARG A 58 10.95 4.17 -17.39
CA ARG A 58 10.06 3.11 -17.88
C ARG A 58 8.66 3.22 -17.30
N ALA A 59 8.53 3.73 -16.07
CA ALA A 59 7.24 3.99 -15.42
C ALA A 59 6.30 4.83 -16.31
N ALA A 60 6.83 5.89 -16.95
CA ALA A 60 6.07 6.76 -17.84
C ALA A 60 5.60 6.09 -19.14
N THR A 61 6.16 4.92 -19.47
CA THR A 61 5.76 4.14 -20.66
C THR A 61 4.60 3.19 -20.41
N VAL A 62 4.18 3.03 -19.15
CA VAL A 62 3.03 2.20 -18.77
C VAL A 62 1.79 3.09 -18.77
N VAL A 63 1.06 3.07 -19.89
CA VAL A 63 -0.01 4.04 -20.15
C VAL A 63 -1.36 3.36 -20.22
N THR A 64 -1.50 2.30 -21.00
CA THR A 64 -2.80 1.67 -21.31
C THR A 64 -3.03 0.41 -20.48
N PRO A 65 -4.29 -0.08 -20.33
CA PRO A 65 -4.55 -1.36 -19.66
C PRO A 65 -3.72 -2.52 -20.23
N ALA A 66 -3.51 -2.53 -21.55
CA ALA A 66 -2.67 -3.50 -22.23
C ALA A 66 -1.19 -3.44 -21.80
N ASP A 67 -0.67 -2.26 -21.43
CA ASP A 67 0.68 -2.13 -20.89
C ASP A 67 0.80 -2.77 -19.50
N TYR A 68 -0.18 -2.55 -18.61
CA TYR A 68 -0.25 -3.20 -17.30
C TYR A 68 -0.34 -4.72 -17.45
N ALA A 69 -1.22 -5.20 -18.33
CA ALA A 69 -1.34 -6.64 -18.57
C ALA A 69 -0.04 -7.24 -19.12
N ARG A 70 0.62 -6.55 -20.06
CA ARG A 70 1.88 -7.02 -20.65
C ARG A 70 3.00 -7.14 -19.61
N ILE A 71 3.21 -6.13 -18.77
CA ILE A 71 4.30 -6.17 -17.77
C ILE A 71 4.08 -7.28 -16.74
N TRP A 72 2.83 -7.54 -16.35
CA TRP A 72 2.51 -8.55 -15.36
C TRP A 72 2.61 -9.94 -15.95
N ARG A 73 2.19 -10.13 -17.21
CA ARG A 73 2.49 -11.37 -17.93
C ARG A 73 3.98 -11.63 -18.04
N GLU A 74 4.78 -10.65 -18.48
CA GLU A 74 6.24 -10.82 -18.56
C GLU A 74 6.89 -11.13 -17.19
N THR A 75 6.30 -10.62 -16.11
CA THR A 75 6.76 -10.88 -14.73
C THR A 75 6.38 -12.28 -14.27
N LEU A 76 5.14 -12.69 -14.49
CA LEU A 76 4.65 -14.03 -14.12
C LEU A 76 5.29 -15.12 -14.99
N ASP A 77 5.52 -14.88 -16.28
CA ASP A 77 6.29 -15.78 -17.15
C ASP A 77 7.69 -16.07 -16.56
N HIS A 78 8.36 -15.03 -16.06
CA HIS A 78 9.68 -15.17 -15.42
C HIS A 78 9.63 -16.00 -14.13
N LEU A 79 8.56 -15.89 -13.34
CA LEU A 79 8.36 -16.69 -12.13
C LEU A 79 7.92 -18.14 -12.45
N ALA A 80 7.12 -18.31 -13.50
CA ALA A 80 6.67 -19.60 -14.00
C ALA A 80 7.86 -20.43 -14.50
N ASP A 81 8.74 -19.83 -15.30
CA ASP A 81 9.98 -20.45 -15.79
C ASP A 81 10.89 -20.93 -14.65
N ALA A 82 10.84 -20.25 -13.50
CA ALA A 82 11.57 -20.62 -12.29
C ALA A 82 10.79 -21.54 -11.34
N ASN A 83 9.56 -21.94 -11.71
CA ASN A 83 8.64 -22.73 -10.90
C ASN A 83 8.43 -22.11 -9.50
N LEU A 84 8.05 -20.82 -9.45
CA LEU A 84 7.85 -20.06 -8.21
C LEU A 84 6.42 -19.51 -8.03
N LEU A 85 5.50 -19.78 -8.96
CA LEU A 85 4.12 -19.28 -8.87
C LEU A 85 3.37 -19.82 -7.64
N ASP A 86 3.78 -20.98 -7.12
CA ASP A 86 3.20 -21.57 -5.90
C ASP A 86 3.43 -20.71 -4.64
N ALA A 87 4.38 -19.77 -4.69
CA ALA A 87 4.64 -18.84 -3.60
C ALA A 87 3.85 -17.52 -3.70
N VAL A 88 3.09 -17.29 -4.78
CA VAL A 88 2.33 -16.05 -5.02
C VAL A 88 0.90 -16.21 -4.51
N LEU A 89 0.45 -15.30 -3.63
CA LEU A 89 -0.93 -15.28 -3.13
C LEU A 89 -1.85 -14.44 -4.02
N TRP A 90 -1.40 -13.26 -4.42
CA TRP A 90 -2.14 -12.37 -5.31
C TRP A 90 -1.20 -11.47 -6.11
N VAL A 91 -1.76 -10.86 -7.15
CA VAL A 91 -1.12 -9.90 -8.03
C VAL A 91 -1.94 -8.60 -8.02
N ASP A 92 -1.40 -7.58 -7.37
CA ASP A 92 -1.88 -6.21 -7.42
C ASP A 92 -1.24 -5.50 -8.61
N LEU A 93 -2.06 -5.08 -9.58
CA LEU A 93 -1.53 -4.54 -10.84
C LEU A 93 -0.88 -3.16 -10.68
N CYS A 94 -1.25 -2.38 -9.66
CA CYS A 94 -0.69 -1.07 -9.37
C CYS A 94 -1.06 -0.63 -7.96
N ASN A 95 -0.05 -0.24 -7.19
CA ASN A 95 -0.21 0.33 -5.86
C ASN A 95 -1.15 1.55 -5.86
N GLU A 96 -2.08 1.62 -4.91
CA GLU A 96 -3.00 2.75 -4.66
C GLU A 96 -3.59 3.34 -5.93
N PHE A 97 -4.07 2.47 -6.81
CA PHE A 97 -4.59 2.89 -8.09
C PHE A 97 -5.89 3.69 -7.90
N PRO A 98 -6.11 4.82 -8.61
CA PRO A 98 -5.34 5.34 -9.73
C PRO A 98 -4.45 6.54 -9.37
N ILE A 99 -3.78 6.57 -8.20
CA ILE A 99 -2.94 7.71 -7.80
C ILE A 99 -1.80 7.95 -8.80
N GLY A 100 -1.63 9.21 -9.21
CA GLY A 100 -0.67 9.61 -10.23
C GLY A 100 0.78 9.31 -9.90
N LYS A 101 1.13 9.27 -8.61
CA LYS A 101 2.48 8.90 -8.13
C LYS A 101 2.91 7.53 -8.64
N TRP A 102 1.98 6.57 -8.72
CA TRP A 102 2.23 5.19 -9.12
C TRP A 102 1.72 4.90 -10.54
N GLY A 103 0.54 5.41 -10.89
CA GLY A 103 -0.07 5.29 -12.22
C GLY A 103 0.38 6.36 -13.23
N LYS A 104 1.64 6.78 -13.22
CA LYS A 104 2.14 8.01 -13.89
C LYS A 104 1.70 8.18 -15.35
N GLY A 105 1.86 7.14 -16.18
CA GLY A 105 1.51 7.20 -17.60
C GLY A 105 0.00 7.19 -17.85
N ALA A 106 -0.76 6.52 -16.98
CA ALA A 106 -2.21 6.39 -17.10
C ALA A 106 -2.98 7.59 -16.52
N TYR A 107 -2.42 8.26 -15.50
CA TYR A 107 -3.07 9.33 -14.75
C TYR A 107 -3.70 10.43 -15.61
N PRO A 108 -3.01 10.99 -16.63
CA PRO A 108 -3.58 12.02 -17.49
C PRO A 108 -4.73 11.53 -18.38
N LEU A 109 -4.92 10.22 -18.50
CA LEU A 109 -6.03 9.61 -19.24
C LEU A 109 -7.29 9.48 -18.38
N PHE A 110 -7.16 9.43 -17.06
CA PHE A 110 -8.30 9.42 -16.15
C PHE A 110 -8.89 10.82 -16.01
N TYR A 111 -8.02 11.81 -15.82
CA TYR A 111 -8.40 13.16 -15.42
C TYR A 111 -7.90 14.20 -16.44
N ASP A 112 -8.81 15.00 -16.98
CA ASP A 112 -8.49 16.00 -18.00
C ASP A 112 -7.51 17.06 -17.45
N ALA A 113 -6.45 17.33 -18.22
CA ALA A 113 -5.40 18.31 -17.89
C ALA A 113 -4.69 18.09 -16.54
N ALA A 114 -4.73 16.87 -16.00
CA ALA A 114 -4.03 16.52 -14.77
C ALA A 114 -2.56 16.17 -15.01
N THR A 115 -1.72 16.50 -14.03
CA THR A 115 -0.33 16.05 -13.97
C THR A 115 -0.19 15.00 -12.85
N PRO A 116 0.64 13.96 -13.02
CA PRO A 116 0.79 12.89 -12.02
C PRO A 116 1.18 13.37 -10.61
N GLU A 117 1.84 14.53 -10.53
CA GLU A 117 2.29 15.15 -9.28
C GLU A 117 1.15 15.85 -8.51
N ASN A 118 0.00 16.10 -9.16
CA ASN A 118 -1.16 16.70 -8.50
C ASN A 118 -2.14 15.60 -8.09
N PRO A 119 -2.25 15.25 -6.79
CA PRO A 119 -3.15 14.18 -6.32
C PRO A 119 -4.62 14.62 -6.25
N ALA A 120 -4.92 15.92 -6.35
CA ALA A 120 -6.28 16.42 -6.12
C ALA A 120 -7.37 15.78 -7.01
N PRO A 121 -7.14 15.53 -8.32
CA PRO A 121 -8.11 14.82 -9.16
C PRO A 121 -8.45 13.40 -8.69
N ALA A 122 -7.48 12.64 -8.17
CA ALA A 122 -7.74 11.30 -7.65
C ALA A 122 -8.56 11.31 -6.35
N ILE A 123 -8.36 12.31 -5.51
CA ILE A 123 -9.01 12.41 -4.19
C ILE A 123 -10.41 13.04 -4.30
N ALA A 124 -10.59 14.03 -5.18
CA ALA A 124 -11.88 14.68 -5.37
C ALA A 124 -12.94 13.71 -5.91
N PRO A 125 -14.25 13.94 -5.68
CA PRO A 125 -15.31 13.10 -6.22
C PRO A 125 -15.20 12.96 -7.75
N TRP A 126 -15.13 11.73 -8.26
CA TRP A 126 -14.97 11.48 -9.69
C TRP A 126 -16.25 11.74 -10.47
N SER A 127 -16.11 12.29 -11.67
CA SER A 127 -17.18 12.29 -12.67
C SER A 127 -17.43 10.86 -13.18
N LEU A 128 -18.62 10.61 -13.75
CA LEU A 128 -18.92 9.32 -14.39
C LEU A 128 -17.92 8.97 -15.51
N GLU A 129 -17.40 9.98 -16.20
CA GLU A 129 -16.39 9.79 -17.25
C GLU A 129 -15.05 9.32 -16.65
N ALA A 130 -14.58 9.95 -15.57
CA ALA A 130 -13.38 9.52 -14.86
C ALA A 130 -13.55 8.10 -14.29
N GLN A 131 -14.71 7.80 -13.69
CA GLN A 131 -15.05 6.45 -13.22
C GLN A 131 -14.99 5.42 -14.37
N THR A 132 -15.56 5.74 -15.53
CA THR A 132 -15.54 4.85 -16.71
C THR A 132 -14.10 4.61 -17.21
N ARG A 133 -13.28 5.66 -17.26
CA ARG A 133 -11.88 5.57 -17.68
C ARG A 133 -11.04 4.74 -16.71
N VAL A 134 -11.27 4.86 -15.40
CA VAL A 134 -10.60 4.05 -14.36
C VAL A 134 -11.08 2.60 -14.42
N GLN A 135 -12.39 2.36 -14.54
CA GLN A 135 -12.99 1.03 -14.65
C GLN A 135 -12.40 0.22 -15.80
N GLN A 136 -12.11 0.87 -16.94
CA GLN A 136 -11.50 0.21 -18.09
C GLN A 136 -10.17 -0.49 -17.74
N TYR A 137 -9.41 0.02 -16.75
CA TYR A 137 -8.13 -0.58 -16.36
C TYR A 137 -8.32 -1.82 -15.49
N LEU A 138 -9.34 -1.83 -14.62
CA LEU A 138 -9.70 -3.04 -13.88
C LEU A 138 -10.09 -4.15 -14.86
N ASP A 139 -10.97 -3.83 -15.81
CA ASP A 139 -11.54 -4.82 -16.74
C ASP A 139 -10.52 -5.33 -17.77
N GLU A 140 -9.82 -4.41 -18.44
CA GLU A 140 -8.91 -4.73 -19.55
C GLU A 140 -7.47 -5.01 -19.09
N GLY A 141 -7.10 -4.60 -17.87
CA GLY A 141 -5.79 -4.86 -17.28
C GLY A 141 -5.69 -6.26 -16.68
N ILE A 142 -6.66 -6.66 -15.85
CA ILE A 142 -6.65 -7.97 -15.18
C ILE A 142 -6.95 -9.10 -16.16
N GLY A 143 -7.94 -8.91 -17.05
CA GLY A 143 -8.44 -9.96 -17.94
C GLY A 143 -7.34 -10.76 -18.67
N PRO A 144 -6.43 -10.11 -19.42
CA PRO A 144 -5.39 -10.84 -20.17
C PRO A 144 -4.35 -11.53 -19.29
N VAL A 145 -4.13 -11.06 -18.05
CA VAL A 145 -3.19 -11.72 -17.11
C VAL A 145 -3.87 -12.96 -16.52
N ARG A 146 -5.15 -12.83 -16.12
CA ARG A 146 -5.98 -13.93 -15.64
C ARG A 146 -6.16 -15.02 -16.69
N GLU A 147 -6.31 -14.67 -17.96
CA GLU A 147 -6.37 -15.66 -19.05
C GLU A 147 -5.09 -16.51 -19.14
N ALA A 148 -3.93 -15.91 -18.85
CA ALA A 148 -2.64 -16.60 -18.87
C ALA A 148 -2.40 -17.43 -17.59
N TYR A 149 -2.85 -16.92 -16.44
CA TYR A 149 -2.62 -17.50 -15.11
C TYR A 149 -3.93 -17.51 -14.28
N PRO A 150 -4.91 -18.37 -14.64
CA PRO A 150 -6.26 -18.34 -14.06
C PRO A 150 -6.33 -18.79 -12.59
N GLU A 151 -5.28 -19.43 -12.09
CA GLU A 151 -5.18 -19.92 -10.71
C GLU A 151 -4.77 -18.86 -9.68
N LEU A 152 -4.26 -17.72 -10.13
CA LEU A 152 -3.85 -16.61 -9.26
C LEU A 152 -5.01 -15.68 -8.95
N SER A 153 -4.92 -14.99 -7.81
CA SER A 153 -5.81 -13.89 -7.45
C SER A 153 -5.26 -12.54 -7.93
N TYR A 154 -6.14 -11.63 -8.32
CA TYR A 154 -5.79 -10.33 -8.88
C TYR A 154 -6.53 -9.20 -8.18
N THR A 155 -5.88 -8.03 -8.12
CA THR A 155 -6.48 -6.80 -7.63
C THR A 155 -5.84 -5.57 -8.28
N TYR A 156 -6.43 -4.42 -8.00
CA TYR A 156 -5.73 -3.14 -7.85
C TYR A 156 -5.88 -2.74 -6.37
N SER A 157 -4.81 -2.29 -5.71
CA SER A 157 -4.93 -1.77 -4.34
C SER A 157 -5.49 -0.36 -4.34
N PHE A 158 -6.19 -0.01 -3.26
CA PHE A 158 -6.80 1.31 -3.07
C PHE A 158 -6.37 1.90 -1.74
N GLU A 159 -6.30 3.22 -1.64
CA GLU A 159 -6.06 3.90 -0.36
C GLU A 159 -7.31 4.59 0.19
N SER A 160 -7.36 4.80 1.51
CA SER A 160 -8.54 5.28 2.21
C SER A 160 -8.96 6.73 1.94
N VAL A 161 -8.05 7.62 1.52
CA VAL A 161 -8.33 9.03 1.20
C VAL A 161 -9.19 9.15 -0.06
N SER A 162 -8.90 8.38 -1.12
CA SER A 162 -9.75 8.26 -2.32
C SER A 162 -10.76 7.12 -2.24
N GLY A 163 -10.88 6.45 -1.10
CA GLY A 163 -11.77 5.30 -0.89
C GLY A 163 -13.22 5.55 -1.32
N GLY A 164 -13.75 6.75 -1.09
CA GLY A 164 -15.10 7.13 -1.54
C GLY A 164 -15.30 7.03 -3.07
N ASN A 165 -14.25 7.23 -3.87
CA ASN A 165 -14.28 7.03 -5.31
C ASN A 165 -14.12 5.56 -5.70
N ALA A 166 -13.11 4.87 -5.13
CA ALA A 166 -12.84 3.46 -5.41
C ALA A 166 -14.07 2.57 -5.13
N ARG A 167 -14.83 2.88 -4.07
CA ARG A 167 -16.03 2.13 -3.69
C ARG A 167 -17.18 2.21 -4.71
N GLN A 168 -17.13 3.15 -5.65
CA GLN A 168 -18.12 3.32 -6.73
C GLN A 168 -17.82 2.43 -7.96
N LEU A 169 -16.63 1.83 -8.05
CA LEU A 169 -16.25 0.97 -9.15
C LEU A 169 -16.96 -0.39 -9.09
N ASP A 170 -17.16 -0.99 -10.26
CA ASP A 170 -17.49 -2.40 -10.35
C ASP A 170 -16.21 -3.21 -10.07
N THR A 171 -16.28 -4.05 -9.04
CA THR A 171 -15.15 -4.83 -8.53
C THR A 171 -15.28 -6.31 -8.86
N SER A 172 -16.19 -6.69 -9.75
CA SER A 172 -16.40 -8.08 -10.17
C SER A 172 -15.18 -8.73 -10.83
N THR A 173 -14.19 -7.94 -11.25
CA THR A 173 -12.92 -8.40 -11.82
C THR A 173 -11.83 -8.65 -10.78
N LEU A 174 -12.00 -8.17 -9.55
CA LEU A 174 -11.06 -8.36 -8.44
C LEU A 174 -11.35 -9.69 -7.73
N ASP A 175 -10.31 -10.38 -7.27
CA ASP A 175 -10.46 -11.59 -6.43
C ASP A 175 -10.24 -11.31 -4.95
N VAL A 176 -9.54 -10.22 -4.64
CA VAL A 176 -9.27 -9.74 -3.28
C VAL A 176 -9.43 -8.23 -3.27
N ALA A 177 -9.74 -7.68 -2.10
CA ALA A 177 -9.68 -6.26 -1.85
C ALA A 177 -8.41 -5.97 -1.04
N GLU A 178 -7.42 -5.32 -1.65
CA GLU A 178 -6.28 -4.78 -0.92
C GLU A 178 -6.53 -3.28 -0.71
N VAL A 179 -6.60 -2.86 0.54
CA VAL A 179 -6.89 -1.48 0.91
C VAL A 179 -5.92 -0.96 1.94
N HIS A 180 -5.46 0.27 1.77
CA HIS A 180 -4.60 0.94 2.72
C HIS A 180 -5.43 1.82 3.64
N VAL A 181 -5.22 1.71 4.95
CA VAL A 181 -6.08 2.35 5.96
C VAL A 181 -5.23 2.98 7.04
N TRP A 182 -5.28 4.30 7.16
CA TRP A 182 -4.55 5.04 8.18
C TRP A 182 -5.47 5.98 8.94
N LEU A 183 -5.22 6.15 10.24
CA LEU A 183 -5.81 7.22 11.03
C LEU A 183 -5.51 8.58 10.38
N SER A 184 -4.32 8.73 9.80
CA SER A 184 -3.94 9.90 9.02
C SER A 184 -4.76 10.13 7.74
N SER A 185 -5.70 9.27 7.35
CA SER A 185 -6.67 9.64 6.32
C SER A 185 -7.74 10.60 6.82
N ASP A 186 -7.93 10.72 8.15
CA ASP A 186 -8.75 11.77 8.73
C ASP A 186 -8.07 13.14 8.57
N ILE A 187 -8.76 14.08 7.91
CA ILE A 187 -8.20 15.40 7.56
C ILE A 187 -7.84 16.21 8.81
N GLU A 188 -8.61 16.08 9.88
CA GLU A 188 -8.37 16.81 11.12
C GLU A 188 -7.11 16.29 11.81
N PHE A 189 -7.00 14.98 12.01
CA PHE A 189 -5.80 14.34 12.56
C PHE A 189 -4.57 14.63 11.69
N ASN A 190 -4.71 14.50 10.36
CA ASN A 190 -3.63 14.72 9.40
C ASN A 190 -3.06 16.14 9.49
N GLY A 191 -3.93 17.15 9.62
CA GLY A 191 -3.52 18.54 9.82
C GLY A 191 -2.94 18.80 11.21
N MET A 192 -3.59 18.32 12.28
CA MET A 192 -3.16 18.59 13.67
C MET A 192 -1.84 17.90 14.02
N SER A 193 -1.63 16.68 13.55
CA SER A 193 -0.41 15.91 13.81
C SER A 193 0.80 16.39 13.00
N GLY A 194 0.62 17.22 11.98
CA GLY A 194 1.68 17.60 11.04
C GLY A 194 1.93 16.60 9.91
N GLN A 195 1.14 15.52 9.81
CA GLN A 195 1.24 14.55 8.71
C GLN A 195 1.04 15.23 7.34
N LEU A 196 0.16 16.24 7.25
CA LEU A 196 -0.11 16.93 5.99
C LEU A 196 1.13 17.63 5.45
N GLU A 197 1.88 18.26 6.34
CA GLU A 197 3.10 19.00 6.03
C GLU A 197 4.19 18.03 5.53
N LEU A 198 4.25 16.83 6.12
CA LEU A 198 5.14 15.76 5.72
C LEU A 198 4.75 15.15 4.36
N LEU A 199 3.48 14.85 4.14
CA LEU A 199 2.97 14.30 2.87
C LEU A 199 3.16 15.24 1.69
N LEU A 200 2.99 16.54 1.92
CA LEU A 200 3.15 17.59 0.90
C LEU A 200 4.60 18.07 0.76
N GLU A 201 5.52 17.50 1.54
CA GLU A 201 6.94 17.79 1.50
C GLU A 201 7.26 19.29 1.64
N LEU A 202 6.53 19.99 2.51
CA LEU A 202 6.56 21.46 2.58
C LEU A 202 7.80 22.01 3.32
N ASP A 203 8.39 21.23 4.22
CA ASP A 203 9.52 21.62 5.07
C ASP A 203 10.44 20.41 5.31
N GLU A 204 11.75 20.62 5.29
CA GLU A 204 12.75 19.58 5.60
C GLU A 204 12.67 19.07 7.04
N ASN A 205 12.09 19.87 7.96
CA ASN A 205 11.87 19.51 9.35
C ASN A 205 10.48 18.92 9.60
N ALA A 206 9.67 18.70 8.55
CA ALA A 206 8.29 18.22 8.70
C ALA A 206 8.22 16.88 9.45
N LEU A 207 9.19 15.97 9.23
CA LEU A 207 9.27 14.70 9.95
C LEU A 207 9.48 14.91 11.46
N ALA A 208 10.47 15.73 11.85
CA ALA A 208 10.75 16.01 13.25
C ALA A 208 9.57 16.71 13.93
N ALA A 209 8.95 17.68 13.25
CA ALA A 209 7.78 18.37 13.76
C ALA A 209 6.57 17.44 13.91
N HIS A 210 6.36 16.53 12.96
CA HIS A 210 5.32 15.50 13.05
C HIS A 210 5.58 14.57 14.24
N ALA A 211 6.80 14.06 14.38
CA ALA A 211 7.17 13.15 15.47
C ALA A 211 7.07 13.80 16.86
N GLU A 212 7.28 15.11 16.97
CA GLU A 212 7.10 15.86 18.22
C GLU A 212 5.61 16.11 18.55
N LYS A 213 4.79 16.46 17.56
CA LYS A 213 3.39 16.86 17.77
C LYS A 213 2.41 15.68 17.83
N ALA A 214 2.60 14.68 16.98
CA ALA A 214 1.64 13.59 16.79
C ALA A 214 1.32 12.80 18.07
N PRO A 215 2.28 12.47 18.95
CA PRO A 215 1.99 11.76 20.19
C PRO A 215 1.02 12.53 21.09
N ASP A 216 1.23 13.85 21.26
CA ASP A 216 0.38 14.69 22.10
C ASP A 216 -1.03 14.82 21.51
N VAL A 217 -1.15 15.05 20.19
CA VAL A 217 -2.44 15.10 19.49
C VAL A 217 -3.20 13.79 19.61
N TYR A 218 -2.50 12.67 19.45
CA TYR A 218 -3.09 11.34 19.55
C TYR A 218 -3.55 11.05 20.99
N PHE A 219 -2.66 11.14 21.99
CA PHE A 219 -2.98 10.77 23.36
C PHE A 219 -3.95 11.74 24.04
N SER A 220 -4.01 13.02 23.64
CA SER A 220 -4.99 13.95 24.21
C SER A 220 -6.44 13.60 23.87
N GLU A 221 -6.66 12.91 22.74
CA GLU A 221 -7.98 12.56 22.21
C GLU A 221 -8.04 11.11 21.70
N ARG A 222 -7.28 10.20 22.33
CA ARG A 222 -7.05 8.81 21.88
C ARG A 222 -8.34 8.10 21.48
N ASP A 223 -9.34 8.09 22.35
CA ASP A 223 -10.60 7.40 22.12
C ASP A 223 -11.37 7.96 20.91
N ARG A 224 -11.29 9.27 20.67
CA ARG A 224 -11.90 9.89 19.50
C ARG A 224 -11.22 9.41 18.23
N TRP A 225 -9.89 9.45 18.21
CA TRP A 225 -9.12 9.02 17.04
C TRP A 225 -9.28 7.54 16.74
N LEU A 226 -9.29 6.69 17.78
CA LEU A 226 -9.57 5.27 17.60
C LEU A 226 -10.99 5.02 17.11
N SER A 227 -11.98 5.78 17.55
CA SER A 227 -13.34 5.71 16.99
C SER A 227 -13.39 6.12 15.51
N THR A 228 -12.59 7.12 15.10
CA THR A 228 -12.45 7.48 13.68
C THR A 228 -11.81 6.35 12.88
N LEU A 229 -10.73 5.76 13.38
CA LEU A 229 -10.07 4.63 12.73
C LEU A 229 -11.01 3.42 12.62
N GLU A 230 -11.73 3.08 13.68
CA GLU A 230 -12.72 2.00 13.69
C GLU A 230 -13.79 2.22 12.60
N GLY A 231 -14.29 3.45 12.43
CA GLY A 231 -15.22 3.78 11.36
C GLY A 231 -14.64 3.53 9.96
N LEU A 232 -13.36 3.85 9.73
CA LEU A 232 -12.69 3.57 8.46
C LEU A 232 -12.52 2.05 8.21
N VAL A 233 -12.20 1.29 9.25
CA VAL A 233 -12.10 -0.17 9.20
C VAL A 233 -13.46 -0.81 8.90
N ASP A 234 -14.51 -0.34 9.55
CA ASP A 234 -15.89 -0.81 9.38
C ASP A 234 -16.40 -0.56 7.98
N ASP A 235 -16.22 0.65 7.47
CA ASP A 235 -16.61 1.02 6.11
C ASP A 235 -16.01 0.08 5.05
N TRP A 236 -14.72 -0.27 5.19
CA TRP A 236 -14.05 -1.17 4.25
C TRP A 236 -14.47 -2.63 4.44
N ALA A 237 -14.66 -3.08 5.68
CA ALA A 237 -15.15 -4.41 5.99
C ALA A 237 -16.56 -4.65 5.43
N ASP A 238 -17.47 -3.69 5.62
CA ASP A 238 -18.83 -3.73 5.08
C ASP A 238 -18.79 -3.71 3.55
N TRP A 239 -18.01 -2.81 2.95
CA TRP A 239 -17.86 -2.71 1.50
C TRP A 239 -17.37 -4.01 0.86
N ALA A 240 -16.35 -4.65 1.44
CA ALA A 240 -15.80 -5.90 0.95
C ALA A 240 -16.78 -7.07 1.16
N THR A 241 -17.48 -7.10 2.30
CA THR A 241 -18.50 -8.11 2.60
C THR A 241 -19.66 -8.06 1.61
N GLU A 242 -20.17 -6.86 1.30
CA GLU A 242 -21.21 -6.66 0.29
C GLU A 242 -20.82 -7.21 -1.10
N ARG A 243 -19.52 -7.21 -1.40
CA ARG A 243 -18.95 -7.65 -2.68
C ARG A 243 -18.41 -9.08 -2.65
N GLY A 244 -18.42 -9.73 -1.50
CA GLY A 244 -17.86 -11.07 -1.32
C GLY A 244 -16.35 -11.15 -1.55
N LEU A 245 -15.61 -10.06 -1.30
CA LEU A 245 -14.16 -9.98 -1.47
C LEU A 245 -13.43 -10.27 -0.15
N PRO A 246 -12.42 -11.16 -0.14
CA PRO A 246 -11.45 -11.24 0.95
C PRO A 246 -10.73 -9.90 1.09
N LEU A 247 -10.79 -9.31 2.30
CA LEU A 247 -10.19 -8.01 2.58
C LEU A 247 -8.79 -8.15 3.18
N ILE A 248 -7.84 -7.40 2.64
CA ILE A 248 -6.42 -7.43 2.97
C ILE A 248 -5.95 -5.98 3.16
N THR A 249 -5.04 -5.76 4.10
CA THR A 249 -4.22 -4.54 4.13
C THR A 249 -2.75 -4.84 4.37
N SER A 250 -1.91 -4.20 3.56
CA SER A 250 -0.46 -4.19 3.70
C SER A 250 0.10 -2.83 4.15
N GLU A 251 -0.71 -1.77 4.12
CA GLU A 251 -0.33 -0.44 4.60
C GLU A 251 -1.38 0.17 5.55
N ALA A 252 -1.01 0.30 6.83
CA ALA A 252 -1.88 0.76 7.92
C ALA A 252 -1.03 1.03 9.19
N TRP A 253 -1.54 1.47 10.35
CA TRP A 253 -2.89 1.91 10.72
C TRP A 253 -2.92 3.35 11.24
N GLY A 254 -1.74 3.93 11.50
CA GLY A 254 -1.57 5.23 12.16
C GLY A 254 -1.16 6.33 11.18
N PRO A 255 0.11 6.76 11.19
CA PRO A 255 0.66 7.66 10.17
C PRO A 255 0.95 6.95 8.86
N ILE A 256 0.85 7.68 7.74
CA ILE A 256 1.29 7.21 6.42
C ILE A 256 2.83 7.25 6.33
N ASN A 257 3.43 8.33 6.84
CA ASN A 257 4.87 8.57 6.84
C ASN A 257 5.36 8.72 8.28
N TYR A 258 6.35 7.91 8.66
CA TYR A 258 7.06 8.01 9.93
C TYR A 258 8.45 7.40 9.76
N ASP A 259 9.42 7.81 10.58
CA ASP A 259 10.78 7.24 10.59
C ASP A 259 11.38 7.38 12.00
N ASP A 260 12.52 6.72 12.21
CA ASP A 260 13.33 6.90 13.41
C ASP A 260 13.82 8.36 13.49
N VAL A 261 13.42 9.05 14.55
CA VAL A 261 13.90 10.40 14.89
C VAL A 261 14.73 10.36 16.17
N ASP A 262 15.57 11.37 16.40
CA ASP A 262 16.30 11.50 17.67
C ASP A 262 15.30 11.49 18.83
N SER A 263 15.51 10.55 19.77
CA SER A 263 14.58 10.28 20.87
C SER A 263 14.15 11.56 21.60
N ILE A 264 12.85 11.76 21.73
CA ILE A 264 12.29 12.78 22.63
C ILE A 264 12.49 12.26 24.06
N ALA A 265 12.96 13.12 24.97
CA ALA A 265 13.31 12.69 26.32
C ALA A 265 12.09 12.12 27.08
N GLY A 266 12.07 10.80 27.31
CA GLY A 266 11.16 10.14 28.27
C GLY A 266 10.10 9.20 27.70
N THR A 267 9.97 9.06 26.38
CA THR A 267 9.08 8.10 25.68
C THR A 267 9.78 7.58 24.42
N SER A 268 9.49 6.36 23.96
CA SER A 268 9.92 5.99 22.61
C SER A 268 9.00 6.72 21.63
N GLU A 269 9.59 7.40 20.66
CA GLU A 269 8.90 8.08 19.55
C GLU A 269 7.91 7.17 18.81
N TRP A 270 8.09 5.84 18.87
CA TRP A 270 7.20 4.85 18.27
C TRP A 270 6.05 4.38 19.17
N ASP A 271 5.98 4.78 20.45
CA ASP A 271 4.97 4.26 21.39
C ASP A 271 3.55 4.56 20.90
N TRP A 272 3.29 5.79 20.43
CA TRP A 272 1.98 6.17 19.90
C TRP A 272 1.65 5.44 18.59
N VAL A 273 2.65 5.20 17.72
CA VAL A 273 2.48 4.46 16.45
C VAL A 273 2.13 3.00 16.75
N LYS A 274 2.82 2.36 17.71
CA LYS A 274 2.55 0.99 18.12
C LYS A 274 1.18 0.85 18.78
N ASP A 275 0.75 1.84 19.56
CA ASP A 275 -0.56 1.85 20.21
C ASP A 275 -1.71 1.91 19.19
N VAL A 276 -1.67 2.84 18.23
CA VAL A 276 -2.69 2.89 17.16
C VAL A 276 -2.65 1.65 16.27
N CYS A 277 -1.47 1.07 16.02
CA CYS A 277 -1.33 -0.16 15.23
C CYS A 277 -1.86 -1.41 15.96
N ASP A 278 -1.67 -1.52 17.29
CA ASP A 278 -2.24 -2.61 18.10
C ASP A 278 -3.78 -2.62 18.00
N GLU A 279 -4.39 -1.45 18.17
CA GLU A 279 -5.84 -1.25 18.09
C GLU A 279 -6.36 -1.51 16.67
N GLY A 280 -5.67 -1.01 15.64
CA GLY A 280 -6.03 -1.29 14.24
C GLY A 280 -6.02 -2.79 13.91
N VAL A 281 -5.01 -3.53 14.40
CA VAL A 281 -4.95 -4.99 14.28
C VAL A 281 -6.11 -5.66 15.01
N HIS A 282 -6.49 -5.21 16.22
CA HIS A 282 -7.67 -5.72 16.92
C HIS A 282 -8.94 -5.54 16.10
N MET A 283 -9.19 -4.32 15.62
CA MET A 283 -10.37 -3.98 14.83
C MET A 283 -10.46 -4.86 13.58
N ALA A 284 -9.37 -4.99 12.82
CA ALA A 284 -9.34 -5.80 11.61
C ALA A 284 -9.55 -7.29 11.88
N VAL A 285 -8.98 -7.82 12.97
CA VAL A 285 -9.21 -9.20 13.39
C VAL A 285 -10.68 -9.44 13.73
N ASP A 286 -11.29 -8.54 14.50
CA ASP A 286 -12.69 -8.66 14.93
C ASP A 286 -13.66 -8.56 13.73
N LYS A 287 -13.28 -7.81 12.70
CA LYS A 287 -14.04 -7.68 11.44
C LYS A 287 -13.73 -8.78 10.42
N GLY A 288 -12.86 -9.74 10.75
CA GLY A 288 -12.62 -10.93 9.94
C GLY A 288 -11.77 -10.68 8.68
N TRP A 289 -10.87 -9.71 8.71
CA TRP A 289 -9.97 -9.44 7.59
C TRP A 289 -9.09 -10.67 7.29
N SER A 290 -8.87 -10.94 5.99
CA SER A 290 -8.15 -12.12 5.50
C SER A 290 -6.63 -11.94 5.52
N GLY A 291 -6.15 -10.72 5.35
CA GLY A 291 -4.73 -10.37 5.45
C GLY A 291 -4.55 -9.06 6.21
N ILE A 292 -3.68 -9.05 7.21
CA ILE A 292 -3.54 -7.94 8.15
C ILE A 292 -2.05 -7.67 8.32
N CYS A 293 -1.58 -6.46 7.99
CA CYS A 293 -0.29 -5.97 8.42
C CYS A 293 -0.37 -5.41 9.84
N THR A 294 0.75 -5.45 10.56
CA THR A 294 0.86 -4.73 11.84
C THR A 294 1.10 -3.25 11.60
N SER A 295 1.90 -2.90 10.58
CA SER A 295 2.05 -1.56 10.05
C SER A 295 2.81 -1.59 8.71
N ASN A 296 2.76 -0.51 7.93
CA ASN A 296 3.68 -0.33 6.79
C ASN A 296 5.15 -0.16 7.22
N PHE A 297 5.40 0.07 8.51
CA PHE A 297 6.74 0.21 9.12
C PHE A 297 7.32 -1.11 9.65
N ALA A 298 6.68 -2.26 9.40
CA ALA A 298 7.15 -3.58 9.84
C ALA A 298 8.36 -4.06 9.01
N GLN A 299 9.44 -3.29 8.99
CA GLN A 299 10.61 -3.48 8.14
C GLN A 299 11.91 -3.16 8.89
N PRO A 300 13.04 -3.84 8.59
CA PRO A 300 14.29 -3.70 9.37
C PRO A 300 14.93 -2.32 9.40
N HIS A 301 14.54 -1.40 8.51
CA HIS A 301 15.11 -0.05 8.48
C HIS A 301 14.41 0.93 9.42
N PHE A 302 13.23 0.58 9.95
CA PHE A 302 12.55 1.31 11.01
C PHE A 302 12.87 0.63 12.36
N GLU A 303 14.01 0.94 12.95
CA GLU A 303 14.53 0.25 14.14
C GLU A 303 13.56 0.34 15.32
N GLY A 304 12.96 1.50 15.57
CA GLY A 304 12.07 1.65 16.72
C GLY A 304 10.74 0.90 16.58
N MET A 305 10.27 0.64 15.36
CA MET A 305 9.19 -0.31 15.10
C MET A 305 9.67 -1.77 15.14
N TRP A 306 10.77 -2.08 14.46
CA TRP A 306 11.21 -3.46 14.18
C TRP A 306 11.85 -4.18 15.36
N SER A 307 12.52 -3.45 16.25
CA SER A 307 13.31 -4.02 17.35
C SER A 307 12.46 -4.70 18.43
N ASP A 308 11.19 -4.34 18.55
CA ASP A 308 10.27 -4.90 19.55
C ASP A 308 9.66 -6.24 19.09
N VAL A 309 10.49 -7.28 19.14
CA VAL A 309 10.09 -8.64 18.74
C VAL A 309 8.90 -9.16 19.53
N ALA A 310 8.75 -8.79 20.81
CA ALA A 310 7.66 -9.25 21.65
C ALA A 310 6.32 -8.69 21.17
N TRP A 311 6.28 -7.39 20.86
CA TRP A 311 5.10 -6.74 20.27
C TRP A 311 4.69 -7.41 18.95
N HIS A 312 5.64 -7.62 18.02
CA HIS A 312 5.36 -8.30 16.74
C HIS A 312 4.86 -9.73 16.93
N GLN A 313 5.41 -10.48 17.88
CA GLN A 313 4.95 -11.84 18.19
C GLN A 313 3.53 -11.85 18.74
N GLU A 314 3.17 -10.88 19.57
CA GLU A 314 1.81 -10.73 20.09
C GLU A 314 0.82 -10.42 18.95
N GLN A 315 1.12 -9.42 18.13
CA GLN A 315 0.25 -9.02 17.00
C GLN A 315 0.07 -10.18 16.02
N THR A 316 1.14 -10.80 15.56
CA THR A 316 1.06 -11.90 14.59
C THR A 316 0.36 -13.14 15.17
N ALA A 317 0.49 -13.40 16.47
CA ALA A 317 -0.27 -14.47 17.12
C ALA A 317 -1.76 -14.15 17.17
N ARG A 318 -2.14 -12.87 17.36
CA ARG A 318 -3.54 -12.42 17.31
C ARG A 318 -4.13 -12.58 15.91
N ILE A 319 -3.44 -12.08 14.90
CA ILE A 319 -3.85 -12.19 13.48
C ILE A 319 -4.11 -13.65 13.11
N ARG A 320 -3.15 -14.55 13.39
CA ARG A 320 -3.27 -15.98 13.07
C ARG A 320 -4.44 -16.66 13.79
N ARG A 321 -4.72 -16.29 15.04
CA ARG A 321 -5.88 -16.83 15.79
C ARG A 321 -7.19 -16.34 15.19
N GLY A 322 -7.26 -15.06 14.83
CA GLY A 322 -8.41 -14.44 14.16
C GLY A 322 -8.77 -15.13 12.84
N SER A 323 -7.77 -15.37 11.98
CA SER A 323 -7.98 -16.01 10.67
C SER A 323 -8.50 -17.44 10.73
N HIS A 324 -8.41 -18.13 11.87
CA HIS A 324 -8.97 -19.48 12.04
C HIS A 324 -10.48 -19.50 12.34
N HIS A 325 -11.08 -18.35 12.65
CA HIS A 325 -12.53 -18.22 12.88
C HIS A 325 -13.34 -17.92 11.62
N VAL A 326 -12.66 -17.56 10.52
CA VAL A 326 -13.24 -17.30 9.21
C VAL A 326 -12.95 -18.52 8.31
N LYS A 327 -13.82 -19.53 8.33
CA LYS A 327 -13.80 -20.67 7.42
C LYS A 327 -15.17 -20.92 6.83
#